data_AF-A0A542ZCI4-F1
#
_entry.id   AF-A0A542ZCI4-F1
#
_cell.length_a   1.000
_cell.length_b   1.000
_cell.length_c   1.000
_cell.angle_alpha   90.00
_cell.angle_beta   90.00
_cell.angle_gamma   90.00
#
_symmetry.space_group_name_H-M   'P 1'
#
loop_
_entity.id
_entity.type
_entity.pdbx_description
1 polymer ?
#
loop_
_entity_poly.entity_id
_entity_poly.type
_entity_poly.pdbx_seq_one_letter_code
_entity_poly.pdbx_strand_id
1 'polypeptide(L)'
;MLVLAPESLTGQEQCNSDARSLRGVARRAGVDPALLHHYFDGKEDLFVHTAHLAVDPRKNLEAILAVPTDAIGVTLVRRLLMLWDSPMGQVTIQTLTSNARLASAFGAMMTKIVQELAAIRFPELPQHARDQFIARIQVTMVGLMVTRHLVKLDAIATASHKELARTYGAIIQDILDSGMTDARSPTHRHR
;
A
#
# COMPACT_ATOMS: atom_id res chain seq x y z
N MET A 1 -44.15 -1.22 37.01
CA MET A 1 -44.05 -0.03 36.15
C MET A 1 -42.63 0.50 36.29
N LEU A 2 -41.76 0.58 35.29
CA LEU A 2 -41.94 0.53 33.85
C LEU A 2 -40.63 0.04 33.22
N VAL A 3 -40.78 -0.86 32.25
CA VAL A 3 -39.77 -1.32 31.30
C VAL A 3 -39.33 -0.14 30.43
N LEU A 4 -38.03 0.06 30.21
CA LEU A 4 -37.52 0.83 29.07
C LEU A 4 -36.39 0.02 28.40
N ALA A 5 -36.67 -0.30 27.13
CA ALA A 5 -35.91 -1.18 26.25
C ALA A 5 -34.64 -0.52 25.69
N PRO A 6 -33.60 -1.30 25.32
CA PRO A 6 -32.52 -0.84 24.47
C PRO A 6 -32.84 -1.13 22.99
N GLU A 7 -33.62 -0.27 22.34
CA GLU A 7 -33.83 -0.31 20.88
C GLU A 7 -33.28 0.97 20.23
N SER A 8 -32.01 0.95 19.81
CA SER A 8 -31.50 1.89 18.77
C SER A 8 -30.05 1.67 18.32
N LEU A 9 -29.25 0.81 18.98
CA LEU A 9 -27.85 0.59 18.56
C LEU A 9 -27.70 -0.30 17.31
N THR A 10 -28.67 -1.18 17.04
CA THR A 10 -28.63 -2.11 15.90
C THR A 10 -28.75 -1.42 14.54
N GLY A 11 -29.63 -0.42 14.40
CA GLY A 11 -29.93 0.18 13.08
C GLY A 11 -28.76 0.93 12.41
N GLN A 12 -27.93 1.63 13.20
CA GLN A 12 -26.75 2.33 12.66
C GLN A 12 -25.56 1.39 12.40
N GLU A 13 -25.37 0.36 13.23
CA GLU A 13 -24.34 -0.66 13.00
C GLU A 13 -24.67 -1.54 11.79
N GLN A 14 -25.94 -1.94 11.61
CA GLN A 14 -26.37 -2.71 10.44
C GLN A 14 -26.25 -1.92 9.14
N CYS A 15 -26.64 -0.64 9.11
CA CYS A 15 -26.48 0.20 7.92
C CYS A 15 -25.00 0.42 7.53
N ASN A 16 -24.10 0.56 8.52
CA ASN A 16 -22.66 0.65 8.28
C ASN A 16 -22.06 -0.71 7.84
N SER A 17 -22.56 -1.82 8.38
CA SER A 17 -22.19 -3.18 7.95
C SER A 17 -22.66 -3.46 6.52
N ASP A 18 -23.86 -3.00 6.16
CA ASP A 18 -24.47 -3.19 4.86
C ASP A 18 -23.76 -2.34 3.81
N ALA A 19 -23.48 -1.07 4.10
CA ALA A 19 -22.70 -0.22 3.21
C ALA A 19 -21.31 -0.82 2.90
N ARG A 20 -20.78 -1.62 3.83
CA ARG A 20 -19.51 -2.30 3.72
C ARG A 20 -19.64 -3.78 3.32
N SER A 21 -20.81 -4.35 3.08
CA SER A 21 -20.98 -5.77 2.72
C SER A 21 -21.03 -5.97 1.19
N LEU A 22 -20.73 -7.18 0.71
CA LEU A 22 -20.85 -7.52 -0.71
C LEU A 22 -22.26 -7.21 -1.25
N ARG A 23 -23.30 -7.46 -0.41
CA ARG A 23 -24.71 -7.16 -0.71
C ARG A 23 -24.98 -5.66 -0.83
N GLY A 24 -24.42 -4.82 0.03
CA GLY A 24 -24.58 -3.37 -0.12
C GLY A 24 -23.80 -2.79 -1.29
N VAL A 25 -22.64 -3.37 -1.64
CA VAL A 25 -21.94 -3.02 -2.88
C VAL A 25 -22.79 -3.39 -4.10
N ALA A 26 -23.36 -4.61 -4.14
CA ALA A 26 -24.26 -5.06 -5.19
C ALA A 26 -25.44 -4.11 -5.39
N ARG A 27 -26.11 -3.76 -4.29
CA ARG A 27 -27.27 -2.85 -4.29
C ARG A 27 -26.92 -1.46 -4.82
N ARG A 28 -25.76 -0.90 -4.46
CA ARG A 28 -25.31 0.40 -4.99
C ARG A 28 -24.91 0.36 -6.45
N ALA A 29 -24.32 -0.75 -6.90
CA ALA A 29 -23.90 -0.93 -8.29
C ALA A 29 -25.06 -1.37 -9.20
N GLY A 30 -26.26 -1.63 -8.67
CA GLY A 30 -27.42 -2.09 -9.43
C GLY A 30 -27.27 -3.51 -9.96
N VAL A 31 -26.42 -4.34 -9.34
CA VAL A 31 -26.09 -5.70 -9.78
C VAL A 31 -26.64 -6.72 -8.81
N ASP A 32 -26.97 -7.92 -9.30
CA ASP A 32 -27.40 -9.04 -8.46
C ASP A 32 -26.26 -9.46 -7.49
N PRO A 33 -26.50 -9.53 -6.17
CA PRO A 33 -25.53 -10.08 -5.23
C PRO A 33 -25.01 -11.47 -5.59
N ALA A 34 -25.83 -12.32 -6.22
CA ALA A 34 -25.43 -13.66 -6.66
C ALA A 34 -24.32 -13.63 -7.71
N LEU A 35 -24.30 -12.61 -8.58
CA LEU A 35 -23.21 -12.39 -9.54
C LEU A 35 -21.90 -12.05 -8.82
N LEU A 36 -21.94 -11.18 -7.80
CA LEU A 36 -20.74 -10.87 -7.03
C LEU A 36 -20.21 -12.09 -6.27
N HIS A 37 -21.07 -12.96 -5.75
CA HIS A 37 -20.65 -14.22 -5.11
C HIS A 37 -20.11 -15.25 -6.11
N HIS A 38 -20.44 -15.15 -7.40
CA HIS A 38 -19.88 -16.01 -8.44
C HIS A 38 -18.47 -15.56 -8.86
N TYR A 39 -18.21 -14.25 -8.86
CA TYR A 39 -16.90 -13.69 -9.26
C TYR A 39 -15.95 -13.45 -8.10
N PHE A 40 -16.45 -13.33 -6.87
CA PHE A 40 -15.64 -13.01 -5.69
C PHE A 40 -15.95 -13.97 -4.55
N ASP A 41 -14.90 -14.57 -3.98
CA ASP A 41 -14.99 -15.48 -2.84
C ASP A 41 -15.38 -14.77 -1.52
N GLY A 42 -15.52 -13.45 -1.56
CA GLY A 42 -15.99 -12.64 -0.45
C GLY A 42 -15.69 -11.15 -0.62
N LYS A 43 -15.99 -10.39 0.43
CA LYS A 43 -15.71 -8.96 0.48
C LYS A 43 -14.21 -8.68 0.43
N GLU A 44 -13.38 -9.55 1.03
CA GLU A 44 -11.94 -9.41 0.93
C GLU A 44 -11.46 -9.54 -0.51
N ASP A 45 -11.94 -10.55 -1.24
CA ASP A 45 -11.53 -10.79 -2.63
C ASP A 45 -11.97 -9.65 -3.56
N LEU A 46 -13.21 -9.16 -3.39
CA LEU A 46 -13.67 -7.95 -4.07
C LEU A 46 -12.80 -6.73 -3.74
N PHE A 47 -12.37 -6.55 -2.49
CA PHE A 47 -11.52 -5.43 -2.10
C PHE A 47 -10.13 -5.53 -2.72
N VAL A 48 -9.53 -6.72 -2.72
CA VAL A 48 -8.24 -6.96 -3.37
C VAL A 48 -8.34 -6.71 -4.88
N HIS A 49 -9.37 -7.25 -5.53
CA HIS A 49 -9.60 -7.02 -6.96
C HIS A 49 -9.87 -5.57 -7.30
N THR A 50 -10.67 -4.85 -6.51
CA THR A 50 -10.93 -3.41 -6.73
C THR A 50 -9.70 -2.54 -6.43
N ALA A 51 -8.90 -2.89 -5.42
CA ALA A 51 -7.62 -2.24 -5.14
C ALA A 51 -6.61 -2.46 -6.29
N HIS A 52 -6.54 -3.67 -6.85
CA HIS A 52 -5.75 -3.96 -8.06
C HIS A 52 -6.24 -3.20 -9.30
N LEU A 53 -7.56 -3.09 -9.49
CA LEU A 53 -8.14 -2.32 -10.60
C LEU A 53 -7.79 -0.83 -10.50
N ALA A 54 -7.71 -0.30 -9.28
CA ALA A 54 -7.44 1.10 -9.07
C ALA A 54 -5.95 1.45 -8.97
N VAL A 55 -5.11 0.46 -8.66
CA VAL A 55 -3.65 0.58 -8.62
C VAL A 55 -3.04 -0.54 -9.44
N ASP A 56 -2.75 -0.27 -10.72
CA ASP A 56 -2.05 -1.21 -11.59
C ASP A 56 -0.56 -1.27 -11.19
N PRO A 57 -0.07 -2.40 -10.62
CA PRO A 57 1.33 -2.52 -10.19
C PRO A 57 2.31 -2.35 -11.33
N ARG A 58 1.96 -2.86 -12.52
CA ARG A 58 2.82 -2.85 -13.71
C ARG A 58 2.98 -1.43 -14.23
N LYS A 59 1.88 -0.70 -14.42
CA LYS A 59 1.95 0.70 -14.85
C LYS A 59 2.69 1.59 -13.85
N ASN A 60 2.54 1.31 -12.55
CA ASN A 60 3.29 2.04 -11.54
C ASN A 60 4.79 1.75 -11.64
N LEU A 61 5.17 0.48 -11.76
CA LEU A 61 6.56 0.06 -11.95
C LEU A 61 7.15 0.66 -13.23
N GLU A 62 6.47 0.54 -14.37
CA GLU A 62 6.90 1.13 -15.65
C GLU A 62 7.18 2.63 -15.53
N ALA A 63 6.28 3.35 -14.86
CA ALA A 63 6.44 4.78 -14.71
C ALA A 63 7.55 5.18 -13.69
N ILE A 64 7.88 4.29 -12.74
CA ILE A 64 9.06 4.45 -11.87
C ILE A 64 10.34 4.16 -12.66
N LEU A 65 10.32 3.17 -13.55
CA LEU A 65 11.48 2.82 -14.39
C LEU A 65 11.72 3.84 -15.52
N ALA A 66 10.69 4.60 -15.91
CA ALA A 66 10.79 5.62 -16.96
C ALA A 66 11.52 6.91 -16.52
N VAL A 67 11.73 7.13 -15.22
CA VAL A 67 12.47 8.31 -14.74
C VAL A 67 13.98 8.03 -14.66
N PRO A 68 14.83 9.07 -14.70
CA PRO A 68 16.26 8.94 -14.42
C PRO A 68 16.53 8.21 -13.10
N THR A 69 17.63 7.44 -13.05
CA THR A 69 17.98 6.58 -11.90
C THR A 69 18.05 7.35 -10.58
N ASP A 70 18.56 8.57 -10.61
CA ASP A 70 18.72 9.51 -9.49
C ASP A 70 17.40 10.17 -9.06
N ALA A 71 16.33 10.01 -9.83
CA ALA A 71 15.00 10.54 -9.55
C ALA A 71 13.99 9.46 -9.07
N ILE A 72 14.41 8.19 -9.01
CA ILE A 72 13.54 7.06 -8.66
C ILE A 72 12.99 7.23 -7.24
N GLY A 73 13.85 7.51 -6.26
CA GLY A 73 13.44 7.61 -4.86
C GLY A 73 12.36 8.68 -4.62
N VAL A 74 12.57 9.89 -5.15
CA VAL A 74 11.60 10.99 -5.08
C VAL A 74 10.31 10.64 -5.81
N THR A 75 10.40 9.99 -6.99
CA THR A 75 9.23 9.59 -7.77
C THR A 75 8.40 8.54 -7.05
N LEU A 76 9.05 7.56 -6.43
CA LEU A 76 8.42 6.49 -5.66
C LEU A 76 7.61 7.06 -4.50
N VAL A 77 8.24 7.91 -3.67
CA VAL A 77 7.59 8.51 -2.50
C VAL A 77 6.46 9.44 -2.92
N ARG A 78 6.66 10.26 -3.96
CA ARG A 78 5.62 11.16 -4.47
C ARG A 78 4.38 10.40 -4.95
N ARG A 79 4.57 9.33 -5.72
CA ARG A 79 3.47 8.48 -6.21
C ARG A 79 2.74 7.80 -5.08
N LEU A 80 3.48 7.28 -4.09
CA LEU A 80 2.88 6.71 -2.88
C LEU A 80 2.01 7.76 -2.19
N LEU A 81 2.55 8.94 -1.87
CA LEU A 81 1.79 9.98 -1.18
C LEU A 81 0.53 10.40 -1.95
N MET A 82 0.59 10.55 -3.27
CA MET A 82 -0.58 10.85 -4.10
C MET A 82 -1.66 9.76 -4.00
N LEU A 83 -1.23 8.49 -3.99
CA LEU A 83 -2.14 7.36 -3.88
C LEU A 83 -2.81 7.29 -2.50
N TRP A 84 -2.05 7.44 -1.43
CA TRP A 84 -2.55 7.29 -0.05
C TRP A 84 -3.37 8.49 0.44
N ASP A 85 -3.03 9.70 0.01
CA ASP A 85 -3.81 10.90 0.31
C ASP A 85 -5.07 11.03 -0.56
N SER A 86 -5.23 10.17 -1.59
CA SER A 86 -6.45 10.14 -2.40
C SER A 86 -7.66 9.66 -1.58
N PRO A 87 -8.90 10.00 -1.99
CA PRO A 87 -10.12 9.49 -1.34
C PRO A 87 -10.13 7.96 -1.24
N MET A 88 -9.62 7.28 -2.26
CA MET A 88 -9.49 5.84 -2.27
C MET A 88 -8.43 5.34 -1.29
N GLY A 89 -7.28 6.03 -1.21
CA GLY A 89 -6.23 5.73 -0.23
C GLY A 89 -6.76 5.77 1.20
N GLN A 90 -7.59 6.75 1.54
CA GLN A 90 -8.24 6.85 2.86
C GLN A 90 -9.18 5.67 3.15
N VAL A 91 -9.97 5.25 2.18
CA VAL A 91 -10.81 4.04 2.30
C VAL A 91 -9.94 2.81 2.48
N THR A 92 -8.84 2.71 1.75
CA THR A 92 -7.89 1.61 1.87
C THR A 92 -7.27 1.55 3.26
N ILE A 93 -6.74 2.66 3.79
CA ILE A 93 -6.19 2.74 5.15
C ILE A 93 -7.20 2.18 6.17
N GLN A 94 -8.44 2.67 6.14
CA GLN A 94 -9.49 2.21 7.06
C GLN A 94 -9.71 0.70 6.95
N THR A 95 -9.83 0.19 5.72
CA THR A 95 -10.01 -1.25 5.49
C THR A 95 -8.84 -2.08 6.00
N LEU A 96 -7.60 -1.65 5.76
CA LEU A 96 -6.41 -2.37 6.20
C LEU A 96 -6.31 -2.41 7.74
N THR A 97 -6.72 -1.34 8.43
CA THR A 97 -6.70 -1.33 9.91
C THR A 97 -7.76 -2.24 10.55
N SER A 98 -8.86 -2.50 9.85
CA SER A 98 -9.96 -3.33 10.38
C SER A 98 -9.94 -4.78 9.88
N ASN A 99 -9.08 -5.12 8.91
CA ASN A 99 -9.02 -6.46 8.32
C ASN A 99 -7.57 -6.90 8.06
N ALA A 100 -7.05 -7.76 8.95
CA ALA A 100 -5.68 -8.27 8.88
C ALA A 100 -5.38 -9.09 7.61
N ARG A 101 -6.37 -9.79 7.04
CA ARG A 101 -6.19 -10.55 5.80
C ARG A 101 -5.95 -9.60 4.62
N LEU A 102 -6.72 -8.53 4.54
CA LEU A 102 -6.54 -7.49 3.53
C LEU A 102 -5.24 -6.71 3.71
N ALA A 103 -4.84 -6.44 4.96
CA ALA A 103 -3.53 -5.87 5.26
C ALA A 103 -2.39 -6.75 4.71
N SER A 104 -2.46 -8.06 4.92
CA SER A 104 -1.49 -9.02 4.40
C SER A 104 -1.46 -9.06 2.87
N ALA A 105 -2.63 -9.13 2.22
CA ALA A 105 -2.73 -9.14 0.76
C ALA A 105 -2.15 -7.86 0.12
N PHE A 106 -2.47 -6.69 0.68
CA PHE A 106 -1.90 -5.43 0.24
C PHE A 106 -0.38 -5.37 0.46
N GLY A 107 0.10 -5.89 1.59
CA GLY A 107 1.54 -6.03 1.85
C GLY A 107 2.24 -6.91 0.81
N ALA A 108 1.62 -8.02 0.40
CA ALA A 108 2.15 -8.90 -0.64
C ALA A 108 2.20 -8.20 -2.02
N MET A 109 1.16 -7.43 -2.37
CA MET A 109 1.14 -6.61 -3.58
C MET A 109 2.28 -5.58 -3.61
N MET A 110 2.47 -4.85 -2.50
CA MET A 110 3.57 -3.88 -2.37
C MET A 110 4.95 -4.57 -2.45
N THR A 111 5.07 -5.74 -1.83
CA THR A 111 6.29 -6.56 -1.88
C THR A 111 6.65 -6.92 -3.31
N LYS A 112 5.67 -7.34 -4.11
CA LYS A 112 5.88 -7.69 -5.51
C LYS A 112 6.43 -6.53 -6.34
N ILE A 113 5.92 -5.31 -6.16
CA ILE A 113 6.41 -4.12 -6.88
C ILE A 113 7.90 -3.87 -6.57
N VAL A 114 8.27 -3.93 -5.29
CA VAL A 114 9.67 -3.69 -4.87
C VAL A 114 10.58 -4.84 -5.31
N GLN A 115 10.09 -6.08 -5.30
CA GLN A 115 10.81 -7.25 -5.82
C GLN A 115 11.09 -7.12 -7.32
N GLU A 116 10.08 -6.74 -8.12
CA GLU A 116 10.25 -6.54 -9.56
C GLU A 116 11.21 -5.38 -9.86
N LEU A 117 11.09 -4.27 -9.12
CA LEU A 117 12.07 -3.18 -9.18
C LEU A 117 13.49 -3.67 -8.87
N ALA A 118 13.63 -4.48 -7.81
CA ALA A 118 14.92 -5.01 -7.39
C ALA A 118 15.52 -5.94 -8.46
N ALA A 119 14.70 -6.82 -9.04
CA ALA A 119 15.12 -7.76 -10.07
C ALA A 119 15.59 -7.04 -11.35
N ILE A 120 14.92 -5.95 -11.73
CA ILE A 120 15.26 -5.18 -12.93
C ILE A 120 16.53 -4.34 -12.72
N ARG A 121 16.70 -3.74 -11.54
CA ARG A 121 17.79 -2.78 -11.29
C ARG A 121 19.03 -3.42 -10.68
N PHE A 122 18.87 -4.55 -10.00
CA PHE A 122 19.93 -5.25 -9.31
C PHE A 122 19.90 -6.77 -9.59
N PRO A 123 19.96 -7.18 -10.87
CA PRO A 123 19.90 -8.60 -11.24
C PRO A 123 21.02 -9.42 -10.58
N GLU A 124 22.20 -8.81 -10.42
CA GLU A 124 23.40 -9.44 -9.87
C GLU A 124 23.44 -9.51 -8.34
N LEU A 125 22.53 -8.84 -7.62
CA LEU A 125 22.55 -8.87 -6.16
C LEU A 125 22.21 -10.29 -5.64
N PRO A 126 22.97 -10.83 -4.69
CA PRO A 126 22.60 -12.06 -3.99
C PRO A 126 21.21 -11.95 -3.35
N GLN A 127 20.49 -13.07 -3.23
CA GLN A 127 19.12 -13.08 -2.69
C GLN A 127 19.01 -12.38 -1.33
N HIS A 128 19.92 -12.68 -0.39
CA HIS A 128 19.90 -12.06 0.94
C HIS A 128 20.07 -10.53 0.90
N ALA A 129 20.90 -10.01 0.00
CA ALA A 129 21.12 -8.58 -0.18
C ALA A 129 19.88 -7.92 -0.82
N ARG A 130 19.24 -8.60 -1.79
CA ARG A 130 17.95 -8.16 -2.34
C ARG A 130 16.86 -8.12 -1.28
N ASP A 131 16.77 -9.13 -0.42
CA ASP A 131 15.78 -9.18 0.65
C ASP A 131 15.97 -8.04 1.66
N GLN A 132 17.23 -7.72 2.02
CA GLN A 132 17.56 -6.56 2.86
C GLN A 132 17.21 -5.23 2.19
N PHE A 133 17.53 -5.09 0.90
CA PHE A 133 17.15 -3.92 0.10
C PHE A 133 15.63 -3.72 0.09
N ILE A 134 14.87 -4.79 -0.20
CA ILE A 134 13.41 -4.77 -0.20
C ILE A 134 12.88 -4.37 1.18
N ALA A 135 13.38 -4.98 2.25
CA ALA A 135 12.95 -4.69 3.61
C ALA A 135 13.20 -3.22 4.01
N ARG A 136 14.35 -2.64 3.62
CA ARG A 136 14.67 -1.22 3.88
C ARG A 136 13.69 -0.29 3.17
N ILE A 137 13.37 -0.55 1.90
CA ILE A 137 12.34 0.24 1.19
C ILE A 137 10.98 0.10 1.87
N GLN A 138 10.58 -1.13 2.18
CA GLN A 138 9.27 -1.41 2.77
C GLN A 138 9.08 -0.72 4.12
N VAL A 139 10.06 -0.81 5.03
CA VAL A 139 9.95 -0.18 6.35
C VAL A 139 9.88 1.33 6.26
N THR A 140 10.62 1.96 5.34
CA THR A 140 10.55 3.42 5.12
C THR A 140 9.17 3.84 4.60
N MET A 141 8.64 3.11 3.61
CA MET A 141 7.36 3.43 2.99
C MET A 141 6.19 3.20 3.97
N VAL A 142 6.16 2.04 4.64
CA VAL A 142 5.14 1.73 5.64
C VAL A 142 5.22 2.68 6.83
N GLY A 143 6.44 2.96 7.32
CA GLY A 143 6.66 3.91 8.42
C GLY A 143 6.12 5.30 8.09
N LEU A 144 6.38 5.80 6.88
CA LEU A 144 5.83 7.08 6.41
C LEU A 144 4.30 7.08 6.38
N MET A 145 3.67 6.01 5.87
CA MET A 145 2.22 5.92 5.80
C MET A 145 1.56 5.81 7.18
N VAL A 146 2.12 4.98 8.05
CA VAL A 146 1.62 4.79 9.43
C VAL A 146 1.75 6.09 10.22
N THR A 147 2.90 6.76 10.15
CA THR A 147 3.11 8.01 10.89
C THR A 147 2.26 9.16 10.35
N ARG A 148 2.02 9.21 9.04
CA ARG A 148 1.17 10.24 8.41
C ARG A 148 -0.33 10.03 8.67
N HIS A 149 -0.83 8.80 8.51
CA HIS A 149 -2.27 8.54 8.47
C HIS A 149 -2.85 7.90 9.73
N LEU A 150 -2.07 7.05 10.40
CA LEU A 150 -2.56 6.29 11.56
C LEU A 150 -2.21 7.01 12.86
N VAL A 151 -0.91 7.26 13.09
CA VAL A 151 -0.43 7.96 14.29
C VAL A 151 -0.65 9.47 14.16
N LYS A 152 -0.60 10.00 12.93
CA LYS A 152 -0.75 11.43 12.61
C LYS A 152 0.23 12.32 13.37
N LEU A 153 1.52 11.99 13.29
CA LEU A 153 2.57 12.83 13.87
C LEU A 153 2.57 14.19 13.18
N ASP A 154 2.39 15.27 13.95
CA ASP A 154 2.11 16.61 13.44
C ASP A 154 3.04 17.07 12.31
N ALA A 155 4.35 16.94 12.50
CA ALA A 155 5.36 17.30 11.51
C ALA A 155 5.25 16.51 10.19
N ILE A 156 4.79 15.26 10.22
CA ILE A 156 4.65 14.42 9.02
C ILE A 156 3.25 14.57 8.42
N ALA A 157 2.22 14.70 9.25
CA ALA A 157 0.83 14.81 8.83
C ALA A 157 0.56 16.15 8.11
N THR A 158 1.18 17.25 8.57
CA THR A 158 0.99 18.59 8.02
C THR A 158 1.95 18.92 6.87
N ALA A 159 3.09 18.21 6.78
CA ALA A 159 4.05 18.43 5.71
C ALA A 159 3.45 18.20 4.31
N SER A 160 3.90 19.01 3.36
CA SER A 160 3.48 18.90 1.96
C SER A 160 4.05 17.65 1.30
N HIS A 161 3.36 17.16 0.26
CA HIS A 161 3.90 16.04 -0.54
C HIS A 161 5.27 16.32 -1.12
N LYS A 162 5.55 17.58 -1.48
CA LYS A 162 6.84 17.99 -2.06
C LYS A 162 7.97 17.86 -1.06
N GLU A 163 7.75 18.25 0.19
CA GLU A 163 8.74 18.15 1.27
C GLU A 163 9.00 16.69 1.63
N LEU A 164 7.94 15.92 1.86
CA LEU A 164 8.07 14.50 2.18
C LEU A 164 8.72 13.71 1.04
N ALA A 165 8.31 13.96 -0.22
CA ALA A 165 8.91 13.32 -1.37
C ALA A 165 10.39 13.67 -1.54
N ARG A 166 10.81 14.89 -1.19
CA ARG A 166 12.22 15.28 -1.22
C ARG A 166 13.02 14.55 -0.14
N THR A 167 12.56 14.62 1.11
CA THR A 167 13.30 14.08 2.26
C THR A 167 13.33 12.56 2.25
N TYR A 168 12.17 11.91 2.16
CA TYR A 168 12.09 10.45 2.15
C TYR A 168 12.50 9.88 0.80
N GLY A 169 12.34 10.64 -0.29
CA GLY A 169 12.86 10.24 -1.59
C GLY A 169 14.37 10.13 -1.59
N ALA A 170 15.08 11.05 -0.91
CA ALA A 170 16.53 10.96 -0.74
C ALA A 170 16.95 9.72 0.07
N ILE A 171 16.20 9.36 1.12
CA ILE A 171 16.45 8.13 1.90
C ILE A 171 16.27 6.89 1.01
N ILE A 172 15.20 6.83 0.23
CA ILE A 172 14.97 5.73 -0.71
C ILE A 172 16.07 5.70 -1.79
N GLN A 173 16.51 6.87 -2.27
CA GLN A 173 17.58 6.97 -3.24
C GLN A 173 18.91 6.45 -2.68
N ASP A 174 19.24 6.79 -1.43
CA ASP A 174 20.42 6.25 -0.74
C ASP A 174 20.38 4.72 -0.63
N ILE A 175 19.21 4.15 -0.34
CA ILE A 175 19.02 2.69 -0.33
C ILE A 175 19.25 2.08 -1.73
N LEU A 176 18.73 2.73 -2.78
CA LEU A 176 18.91 2.31 -4.18
C LEU A 176 20.39 2.38 -4.60
N ASP A 177 21.07 3.48 -4.26
CA ASP A 177 22.45 3.72 -4.63
C ASP A 177 23.42 2.81 -3.86
N SER A 178 23.12 2.53 -2.58
CA SER A 178 23.83 1.53 -1.78
C SER A 178 23.73 0.14 -2.42
N GLY A 179 22.53 -0.27 -2.83
CA GLY A 179 22.33 -1.54 -3.54
C GLY A 179 23.09 -1.63 -4.87
N MET A 180 23.27 -0.52 -5.58
CA MET A 180 24.08 -0.47 -6.82
C MET A 180 25.57 -0.61 -6.54
N THR A 181 26.02 -0.18 -5.36
CA THR A 181 27.43 -0.24 -4.94
C THR A 181 27.78 -1.65 -4.47
N ASP A 182 26.89 -2.28 -3.71
CA ASP A 182 27.02 -3.67 -3.28
C ASP A 182 27.03 -4.63 -4.47
N ALA A 183 26.23 -4.35 -5.51
CA ALA A 183 26.24 -5.14 -6.76
C ALA A 183 27.54 -5.02 -7.56
N ARG A 184 28.25 -3.89 -7.46
CA ARG A 184 29.49 -3.61 -8.19
C ARG A 184 30.76 -4.02 -7.45
N SER A 185 30.65 -4.30 -6.16
CA SER A 185 31.78 -4.73 -5.33
C SER A 185 32.01 -6.23 -5.54
N PRO A 186 33.10 -6.66 -6.21
CA PRO A 186 33.41 -8.08 -6.30
C PRO A 186 33.66 -8.59 -4.89
N THR A 187 32.91 -9.62 -4.51
CA THR A 187 32.98 -10.36 -3.25
C THR A 187 34.36 -10.32 -2.58
N HIS A 188 34.49 -9.51 -1.53
CA HIS A 188 35.38 -9.88 -0.43
C HIS A 188 34.53 -10.53 0.66
N ARG A 189 34.25 -11.82 0.47
CA ARG A 189 33.91 -12.70 1.60
C ARG A 189 35.19 -13.04 2.34
N HIS A 190 35.26 -12.62 3.59
CA HIS A 190 35.86 -13.33 4.73
C HIS A 190 35.29 -12.57 5.94
N ARG A 191 34.61 -13.17 6.91
CA ARG A 191 34.79 -14.47 7.55
C ARG A 191 33.57 -14.78 8.42
#